data_AF-A0A3P5XRH8-F1
#
_entry.id   AF-A0A3P5XRH8-F1
#
_cell.length_a   1.000
_cell.length_b   1.000
_cell.length_c   1.000
_cell.angle_alpha   90.00
_cell.angle_beta   90.00
_cell.angle_gamma   90.00
#
_symmetry.space_group_name_H-M   'P 1'
#
loop_
_entity.id
_entity.type
_entity.pdbx_description
1 polymer ?
#
loop_
_entity_poly.entity_id
_entity_poly.type
_entity_poly.pdbx_seq_one_letter_code
_entity_poly.pdbx_strand_id
1 'polypeptide(L)'
;MLGGPRASGLDPTAHAYPAIVWTLSGWAMLHLVVGVMMQGYAFARSGAGKMTPGHDADLWNVTLYWHFAAFQAVTTTLVLGGFPLLL
;
A
#
# COMPACT_ATOMS: atom_id res chain seq x y z
N MET A 1 -7.29 6.55 -1.71
CA MET A 1 -6.17 6.90 -0.79
C MET A 1 -5.66 8.30 -1.00
N LEU A 2 -4.79 8.59 -1.98
CA LEU A 2 -4.32 9.98 -2.20
C LEU A 2 -5.38 10.95 -2.77
N GLY A 3 -6.46 10.44 -3.33
CA GLY A 3 -7.58 11.28 -3.80
C GLY A 3 -8.43 11.87 -2.67
N GLY A 4 -8.49 11.20 -1.51
CA GLY A 4 -9.30 11.65 -0.37
C GLY A 4 -8.82 13.00 0.18
N PRO A 5 -7.54 13.11 0.62
CA PRO A 5 -7.01 14.35 1.19
C PRO A 5 -7.03 15.53 0.22
N ARG A 6 -6.86 15.28 -1.09
CA ARG A 6 -6.98 16.31 -2.14
C ARG A 6 -8.40 16.81 -2.28
N ALA A 7 -9.38 15.89 -2.35
CA ALA A 7 -10.78 16.25 -2.52
C ALA A 7 -11.35 16.97 -1.29
N SER A 8 -10.83 16.68 -0.09
CA SER A 8 -11.22 17.36 1.16
C SER A 8 -10.47 18.66 1.44
N GLY A 9 -9.59 19.11 0.54
CA GLY A 9 -8.87 20.39 0.69
C GLY A 9 -7.90 20.43 1.88
N LEU A 10 -7.43 19.27 2.35
CA LEU A 10 -6.50 19.20 3.48
C LEU A 10 -5.11 19.69 3.06
N ASP A 11 -4.68 20.85 3.56
CA ASP A 11 -3.31 21.35 3.40
C ASP A 11 -2.36 20.62 4.37
N PRO A 12 -1.42 19.80 3.88
CA PRO A 12 -0.50 19.04 4.75
C PRO A 12 0.43 19.92 5.59
N THR A 13 0.58 21.21 5.29
CA THR A 13 1.48 22.13 5.99
C THR A 13 0.79 22.95 7.08
N ALA A 14 -0.55 22.94 7.13
CA ALA A 14 -1.32 23.79 8.03
C ALA A 14 -1.20 23.36 9.51
N HIS A 15 -1.34 22.07 9.81
CA HIS A 15 -1.17 21.50 11.17
C HIS A 15 -1.08 19.96 11.13
N ALA A 16 -0.92 19.35 12.30
CA ALA A 16 -0.63 17.92 12.44
C ALA A 16 -1.69 16.97 11.82
N TYR A 17 -2.97 17.33 11.84
CA TYR A 17 -4.04 16.46 11.34
C TYR A 17 -3.99 16.26 9.81
N PRO A 18 -4.03 17.31 8.97
CA PRO A 18 -3.77 17.18 7.54
C PRO A 18 -2.45 16.48 7.23
N ALA A 19 -1.38 16.80 7.98
CA ALA A 19 -0.05 16.22 7.77
C ALA A 19 -0.06 14.69 7.94
N ILE A 20 -0.67 14.16 9.01
CA ILE A 20 -0.72 12.71 9.25
C ILE A 20 -1.62 12.00 8.24
N VAL A 21 -2.75 12.61 7.86
CA VAL A 21 -3.66 12.08 6.83
C VAL A 21 -2.92 11.88 5.49
N TRP A 22 -2.14 12.88 5.07
CA TRP A 22 -1.31 12.80 3.86
C TRP A 22 -0.19 11.77 3.99
N THR A 23 0.49 11.73 5.13
CA THR A 23 1.58 10.79 5.39
C THR A 23 1.10 9.35 5.29
N LEU A 24 0.02 8.99 5.98
CA LEU A 24 -0.53 7.63 5.96
C LEU A 24 -1.06 7.25 4.58
N SER A 25 -1.75 8.19 3.91
CA SER A 25 -2.25 7.97 2.55
C SER A 25 -1.13 7.75 1.54
N GLY A 26 -0.05 8.55 1.62
CA GLY A 26 1.12 8.42 0.77
C GLY A 26 1.92 7.15 1.07
N TRP A 27 2.08 6.80 2.34
CA TRP A 27 2.78 5.59 2.76
C TRP A 27 2.09 4.31 2.26
N ALA A 28 0.77 4.26 2.33
CA ALA A 28 0.00 3.14 1.78
C ALA A 28 0.11 3.05 0.25
N MET A 29 0.14 4.18 -0.45
CA MET A 29 0.37 4.17 -1.91
C MET A 29 1.79 3.77 -2.28
N LEU A 30 2.79 4.16 -1.49
CA LEU A 30 4.18 3.71 -1.68
C LEU A 30 4.27 2.19 -1.57
N HIS A 31 3.61 1.58 -0.57
CA HIS A 31 3.57 0.14 -0.41
C HIS A 31 2.88 -0.57 -1.58
N LEU A 32 1.80 0.02 -2.09
CA LEU A 32 1.15 -0.49 -3.29
C LEU A 32 2.10 -0.49 -4.50
N VAL A 33 2.83 0.60 -4.72
CA VAL A 33 3.80 0.70 -5.82
C VAL A 33 4.90 -0.35 -5.67
N VAL A 34 5.49 -0.48 -4.47
CA VAL A 34 6.52 -1.48 -4.19
C VAL A 34 5.97 -2.90 -4.40
N GLY A 35 4.75 -3.20 -3.95
CA GLY A 35 4.10 -4.49 -4.16
C GLY A 35 3.90 -4.83 -5.63
N VAL A 36 3.48 -3.85 -6.45
CA VAL A 36 3.38 -4.02 -7.90
C VAL A 36 4.74 -4.28 -8.55
N MET A 37 5.79 -3.56 -8.14
CA MET A 37 7.14 -3.79 -8.64
C MET A 37 7.65 -5.19 -8.28
N MET A 38 7.46 -5.61 -7.04
CA MET A 38 7.81 -6.94 -6.54
C MET A 38 7.06 -8.04 -7.32
N GLN A 39 5.76 -7.87 -7.55
CA GLN A 39 4.93 -8.79 -8.33
C GLN A 39 5.40 -8.87 -9.79
N GLY A 40 5.73 -7.74 -10.40
CA GLY A 40 6.27 -7.68 -11.76
C GLY A 40 7.60 -8.43 -11.89
N TYR A 41 8.50 -8.27 -10.91
CA TYR A 41 9.74 -9.03 -10.85
C TYR A 41 9.49 -10.54 -10.72
N ALA A 42 8.63 -10.98 -9.80
CA ALA A 42 8.30 -12.39 -9.64
C ALA A 42 7.67 -12.98 -10.91
N PHE A 43 6.80 -12.22 -11.58
CA PHE A 43 6.19 -12.61 -12.86
C PHE A 43 7.24 -12.76 -13.96
N ALA A 44 8.15 -11.79 -14.12
CA ALA A 44 9.23 -11.85 -15.10
C ALA A 44 10.17 -13.03 -14.83
N ARG A 45 10.52 -13.28 -13.56
CA ARG A 45 11.38 -14.42 -13.16
C ARG A 45 10.71 -15.77 -13.45
N SER A 46 9.41 -15.89 -13.18
CA SER A 46 8.60 -17.07 -13.51
C SER A 46 8.53 -17.29 -15.02
N GLY A 47 8.22 -16.25 -15.81
CA GLY A 47 8.18 -16.31 -17.27
C GLY A 47 9.53 -16.64 -17.92
N ALA A 48 10.63 -16.27 -17.28
CA ALA A 48 11.99 -16.63 -17.71
C ALA A 48 12.41 -18.06 -17.30
N GLY A 49 11.53 -18.84 -16.66
CA GLY A 49 11.84 -20.20 -16.17
C GLY A 49 12.87 -20.24 -15.04
N LYS A 50 13.12 -19.11 -14.37
CA LYS A 50 14.13 -18.99 -13.30
C LYS A 50 13.60 -19.27 -11.90
N MET A 51 12.45 -19.94 -11.82
CA MET A 51 11.76 -20.28 -10.59
C MET A 51 11.30 -21.73 -10.68
N THR A 52 11.62 -22.51 -9.65
CA THR A 52 11.22 -23.92 -9.57
C THR A 52 10.38 -24.13 -8.31
N PRO A 53 9.58 -25.22 -8.22
CA PRO A 53 8.76 -25.50 -7.03
C PRO A 53 9.56 -25.60 -5.72
N GLY A 54 10.85 -25.90 -5.79
CA GLY A 54 11.74 -25.94 -4.62
C GLY A 54 12.50 -24.64 -4.35
N HIS A 55 12.45 -23.66 -5.27
CA HIS A 55 13.17 -22.38 -5.17
C HIS A 55 12.25 -21.22 -5.59
N ASP A 56 11.16 -21.05 -4.86
CA ASP A 56 10.10 -20.06 -5.09
C ASP A 56 10.01 -19.02 -3.97
N ALA A 57 11.11 -18.79 -3.23
CA ALA A 57 11.16 -17.86 -2.10
C ALA A 57 10.64 -16.45 -2.46
N ASP A 58 10.85 -16.00 -3.71
CA ASP A 58 10.29 -14.75 -4.21
C ASP A 58 8.75 -14.76 -4.16
N LEU A 59 8.08 -15.82 -4.59
CA LEU A 59 6.61 -15.91 -4.55
C LEU A 59 6.09 -15.85 -3.11
N TRP A 60 6.73 -16.57 -2.18
CA TRP A 60 6.37 -16.52 -0.77
C TRP A 60 6.51 -15.12 -0.20
N ASN A 61 7.63 -14.45 -0.47
CA ASN A 61 7.87 -13.10 0.01
C ASN A 61 6.89 -12.09 -0.59
N VAL A 62 6.65 -12.15 -1.91
CA VAL A 62 5.68 -11.29 -2.59
C VAL A 62 4.26 -11.52 -2.05
N THR A 63 3.90 -12.78 -1.78
CA THR A 63 2.60 -13.13 -1.21
C THR A 63 2.43 -12.54 0.20
N LEU A 64 3.40 -12.74 1.09
CA LEU A 64 3.37 -12.17 2.44
C LEU A 64 3.31 -10.64 2.41
N TYR A 65 4.09 -10.02 1.52
CA TYR A 65 4.07 -8.58 1.31
C TYR A 65 2.68 -8.08 0.91
N TRP A 66 2.00 -8.77 -0.02
CA TRP A 66 0.63 -8.40 -0.42
C TRP A 66 -0.38 -8.51 0.71
N HIS A 67 -0.29 -9.54 1.56
CA HIS A 67 -1.16 -9.66 2.74
C HIS A 67 -0.95 -8.47 3.70
N PHE A 68 0.30 -8.12 3.96
CA PHE A 68 0.66 -6.95 4.76
C PHE A 68 0.13 -5.65 4.15
N ALA A 69 0.42 -5.40 2.86
CA ALA A 69 0.01 -4.18 2.16
C ALA A 69 -1.51 -4.05 2.08
N ALA A 70 -2.24 -5.15 1.86
CA ALA A 70 -3.71 -5.16 1.87
C ALA A 70 -4.25 -4.81 3.26
N PHE A 71 -3.73 -5.44 4.31
CA PHE A 71 -4.14 -5.15 5.69
C PHE A 71 -3.86 -3.69 6.08
N GLN A 72 -2.66 -3.20 5.76
CA GLN A 72 -2.28 -1.80 5.95
C GLN A 72 -3.22 -0.84 5.22
N ALA A 73 -3.54 -1.11 3.95
CA ALA A 73 -4.38 -0.25 3.13
C ALA A 73 -5.83 -0.22 3.62
N VAL A 74 -6.39 -1.37 3.99
CA VAL A 74 -7.73 -1.45 4.58
C VAL A 74 -7.79 -0.67 5.88
N THR A 75 -6.85 -0.93 6.79
CA THR A 75 -6.78 -0.24 8.09
C THR A 75 -6.66 1.27 7.92
N THR A 76 -5.77 1.73 7.04
CA THR A 76 -5.58 3.16 6.75
C THR A 76 -6.87 3.78 6.19
N THR A 77 -7.57 3.10 5.28
CA THR A 77 -8.83 3.60 4.72
C THR A 77 -9.92 3.72 5.79
N LEU A 78 -10.07 2.71 6.63
CA LEU A 78 -11.07 2.71 7.71
C LEU A 78 -10.81 3.82 8.72
N VAL A 79 -9.56 4.01 9.14
CA VAL A 79 -9.21 5.06 10.11
C VAL A 79 -9.36 6.46 9.50
N LEU A 80 -8.89 6.69 8.27
CA LEU A 80 -8.92 8.03 7.68
C LEU A 80 -10.28 8.44 7.13
N GLY A 81 -11.03 7.50 6.54
CA GLY A 81 -12.32 7.77 5.89
C GLY A 81 -13.54 7.32 6.67
N GLY A 82 -13.42 6.25 7.46
CA GLY A 82 -14.51 5.69 8.24
C GLY A 82 -14.66 6.33 9.61
N PHE A 83 -13.57 6.49 10.35
CA PHE A 83 -13.61 7.04 11.72
C PHE A 83 -14.26 8.44 11.81
N PRO A 84 -14.01 9.39 10.89
CA PRO A 84 -14.69 10.70 10.93
C PRO A 84 -16.21 10.64 10.80
N LEU A 85 -16.78 9.54 10.28
CA LEU A 85 -18.24 9.37 10.16
C LEU A 85 -18.89 8.91 11.47
N LEU A 86 -18.09 8.56 12.49
CA LEU A 86 -18.56 8.07 13.79
C LEU A 86 -18.60 9.17 14.86
N LEU A 87 -18.15 10.39 14.52
CA LEU A 87 -18.10 11.57 15.38
C LEU A 87 -19.08 12.63 14.88
#